data_AF-A0A1D7W7U3-F1
#
_entry.id   AF-A0A1D7W7U3-F1
#
_cell.length_a   1.000
_cell.length_b   1.000
_cell.length_c   1.000
_cell.angle_alpha   90.00
_cell.angle_beta   90.00
_cell.angle_gamma   90.00
#
_symmetry.space_group_name_H-M   'P 1'
#
loop_
_entity.id
_entity.type
_entity.pdbx_description
1 polymer ?
#
loop_
_entity_poly.entity_id
_entity_poly.type
_entity_poly.pdbx_seq_one_letter_code
_entity_poly.pdbx_strand_id
1 'polypeptide(L)'
;MIREVDESFTRHLKARRTYLRFSQAIIARMMKYVYGFDWHQTVLAKIENRDRSIKLTEAYALARLYEIPLQDLIDGIDLDRPASLRAGTITMRPYPTEDQQPVSNGDD
;
A
#
# COMPACT_ATOMS: atom_id res chain seq x y z
N MET A 1 -3.60 10.43 17.76
CA MET A 1 -2.61 10.26 16.68
C MET A 1 -2.53 8.82 16.15
N ILE A 2 -1.86 7.84 16.79
CA ILE A 2 -1.74 6.47 16.21
C ILE A 2 -3.07 5.69 16.15
N ARG A 3 -3.96 5.83 17.17
CA ARG A 3 -5.27 5.16 17.18
C ARG A 3 -6.23 5.68 16.09
N GLU A 4 -6.12 6.96 15.73
CA GLU A 4 -6.95 7.58 14.68
C GLU A 4 -6.53 7.11 13.29
N VAL A 5 -5.24 6.82 13.10
CA VAL A 5 -4.70 6.24 11.87
C VAL A 5 -5.22 4.83 11.65
N ASP A 6 -5.24 3.99 12.69
CA ASP A 6 -5.77 2.61 12.62
C ASP A 6 -7.28 2.58 12.31
N GLU A 7 -8.04 3.50 12.92
CA GLU A 7 -9.46 3.64 12.61
C GLU A 7 -9.71 4.10 11.16
N SER A 8 -8.97 5.09 10.69
CA SER A 8 -9.11 5.60 9.32
C SER A 8 -8.73 4.50 8.32
N PHE A 9 -7.62 3.80 8.56
CA PHE A 9 -7.17 2.68 7.74
C PHE A 9 -8.22 1.58 7.59
N THR A 10 -8.75 1.08 8.71
CA THR A 10 -9.74 -0.02 8.68
C THR A 10 -11.05 0.41 8.00
N ARG A 11 -11.46 1.66 8.19
CA ARG A 11 -12.61 2.25 7.50
C ARG A 11 -12.41 2.30 5.98
N HIS A 12 -11.27 2.81 5.51
CA HIS A 12 -10.96 2.90 4.08
C HIS A 12 -10.79 1.51 3.44
N LEU A 13 -10.16 0.58 4.15
CA LEU A 13 -10.02 -0.81 3.73
C LEU A 13 -11.39 -1.44 3.46
N LYS A 14 -12.32 -1.31 4.42
CA LYS A 14 -13.68 -1.84 4.31
C LYS A 14 -14.48 -1.16 3.19
N ALA A 15 -14.37 0.16 3.07
CA ALA A 15 -15.02 0.93 2.02
C ALA A 15 -14.54 0.51 0.62
N ARG A 16 -13.23 0.41 0.42
CA ARG A 16 -12.63 -0.01 -0.86
C ARG A 16 -13.01 -1.43 -1.22
N ARG A 17 -12.97 -2.36 -0.27
CA ARG A 17 -13.43 -3.74 -0.49
C ARG A 17 -14.88 -3.79 -0.95
N THR A 18 -15.75 -3.04 -0.28
CA THR A 18 -17.19 -2.98 -0.57
C THR A 18 -17.46 -2.38 -1.94
N TYR A 19 -16.72 -1.31 -2.31
CA TYR A 19 -16.77 -0.70 -3.63
C TYR A 19 -16.40 -1.69 -4.74
N LEU A 20 -15.33 -2.48 -4.54
CA LEU A 20 -14.92 -3.55 -5.47
C LEU A 20 -15.84 -4.78 -5.43
N ARG A 21 -16.86 -4.79 -4.56
CA ARG A 21 -17.79 -5.92 -4.32
C ARG A 21 -17.07 -7.23 -3.95
N PHE A 22 -15.92 -7.13 -3.31
CA PHE A 22 -15.17 -8.29 -2.86
C PHE A 22 -15.68 -8.77 -1.49
N SER A 23 -15.90 -10.08 -1.36
CA SER A 23 -16.18 -10.69 -0.05
C SER A 23 -14.89 -10.80 0.77
N GLN A 24 -15.01 -10.87 2.10
CA GLN A 24 -13.84 -11.05 2.96
C GLN A 24 -13.09 -12.35 2.64
N ALA A 25 -13.83 -13.43 2.34
CA ALA A 25 -13.26 -14.72 1.96
C ALA A 25 -12.45 -14.65 0.65
N ILE A 26 -12.93 -13.87 -0.33
CA ILE A 26 -12.20 -13.65 -1.58
C ILE A 26 -10.87 -12.95 -1.30
N ILE A 27 -10.86 -11.89 -0.50
CA ILE A 27 -9.60 -11.19 -0.17
C ILE A 27 -8.63 -12.08 0.59
N ALA A 28 -9.09 -12.83 1.60
CA ALA A 28 -8.24 -13.77 2.32
C ALA A 28 -7.63 -14.82 1.38
N ARG A 29 -8.42 -15.31 0.42
CA ARG A 29 -7.96 -16.24 -0.62
C ARG A 29 -6.89 -15.61 -1.51
N MET A 30 -7.08 -14.36 -1.95
CA MET A 30 -6.09 -13.67 -2.78
C MET A 30 -4.80 -13.37 -2.00
N MET A 31 -4.92 -12.93 -0.74
CA MET A 31 -3.76 -12.74 0.16
C MET A 31 -2.95 -14.03 0.31
N LYS A 32 -3.62 -15.19 0.37
CA LYS A 32 -2.96 -16.50 0.41
C LYS A 32 -2.29 -16.89 -0.89
N TYR A 33 -3.01 -16.87 -2.01
CA TYR A 33 -2.49 -17.43 -3.25
C TYR A 33 -1.62 -16.47 -4.07
N VAL A 34 -1.82 -15.15 -3.95
CA VAL A 34 -1.06 -14.15 -4.71
C VAL A 34 0.16 -13.67 -3.93
N TYR A 35 0.02 -13.51 -2.61
CA TYR A 35 1.06 -12.90 -1.77
C TYR A 35 1.65 -13.86 -0.71
N GLY A 36 1.15 -15.10 -0.63
CA GLY A 36 1.71 -16.13 0.26
C GLY A 36 1.38 -15.95 1.74
N PHE A 37 0.43 -15.07 2.11
CA PHE A 37 0.03 -14.90 3.50
C PHE A 37 -0.95 -15.98 3.93
N ASP A 38 -0.73 -16.64 5.08
CA ASP A 38 -1.66 -17.65 5.58
C ASP A 38 -2.91 -17.02 6.25
N TRP A 39 -3.70 -16.31 5.44
CA TRP A 39 -4.94 -15.69 5.87
C TRP A 39 -6.10 -16.67 5.80
N HIS A 40 -6.76 -16.90 6.94
CA HIS A 40 -8.10 -17.46 6.97
C HIS A 40 -9.15 -16.37 6.72
N GLN A 41 -10.37 -16.76 6.33
CA GLN A 41 -11.47 -15.81 6.06
C GLN A 41 -11.73 -14.83 7.22
N THR A 42 -11.50 -15.28 8.46
CA THR A 42 -11.75 -14.51 9.68
C THR A 42 -10.68 -13.46 9.95
N VAL A 43 -9.50 -13.56 9.33
CA VAL A 43 -8.39 -12.62 9.53
C VAL A 43 -8.80 -11.22 9.09
N LEU A 44 -9.36 -11.10 7.89
CA LEU A 44 -9.80 -9.81 7.37
C LEU A 44 -10.94 -9.23 8.21
N ALA A 45 -11.89 -10.07 8.67
CA ALA A 45 -12.96 -9.60 9.56
C ALA A 45 -12.40 -9.01 10.86
N LYS A 46 -11.42 -9.68 11.48
CA LYS A 46 -10.75 -9.18 12.68
C LYS A 46 -9.97 -7.89 12.43
N ILE A 47 -9.33 -7.75 11.27
CA ILE A 47 -8.66 -6.50 10.89
C ILE A 47 -9.70 -5.38 10.70
N GLU A 48 -10.79 -5.62 9.96
CA GLU A 48 -11.85 -4.62 9.75
C GLU A 48 -12.54 -4.18 11.04
N ASN A 49 -12.59 -5.06 12.04
CA ASN A 49 -13.15 -4.76 13.37
C ASN A 49 -12.12 -4.19 14.36
N ARG A 50 -10.84 -4.13 13.99
CA ARG A 50 -9.70 -3.76 14.87
C ARG A 50 -9.44 -4.76 16.01
N ASP A 51 -9.93 -5.99 15.89
CA ASP A 51 -9.64 -7.10 16.82
C ASP A 51 -8.24 -7.70 16.58
N ARG A 52 -7.63 -7.41 15.43
CA ARG A 52 -6.27 -7.83 15.07
C ARG A 52 -5.54 -6.68 14.37
N SER A 53 -4.34 -6.38 14.82
CA SER A 53 -3.46 -5.43 14.12
C SER A 53 -2.98 -5.98 12.78
N ILE A 54 -2.79 -5.09 11.82
CA ILE A 54 -2.23 -5.41 10.51
C ILE A 54 -0.73 -5.11 10.47
N LYS A 55 0.06 -5.99 9.86
CA LYS A 55 1.49 -5.73 9.61
C LYS A 55 1.67 -4.85 8.37
N LEU A 56 2.74 -4.07 8.32
CA LEU A 56 3.05 -3.21 7.16
C LEU A 56 3.09 -4.00 5.83
N THR A 57 3.67 -5.20 5.83
CA THR A 57 3.72 -6.07 4.65
C THR A 57 2.35 -6.54 4.18
N GLU A 58 1.44 -6.83 5.12
CA GLU A 58 0.06 -7.21 4.81
C GLU A 58 -0.71 -5.99 4.26
N ALA A 59 -0.52 -4.82 4.87
CA ALA A 59 -1.14 -3.58 4.43
C ALA A 59 -0.69 -3.18 3.02
N TYR A 60 0.61 -3.30 2.73
CA TYR A 60 1.16 -3.06 1.40
C TYR A 60 0.56 -4.02 0.36
N ALA A 61 0.44 -5.31 0.67
CA ALA A 61 -0.16 -6.27 -0.24
C ALA A 61 -1.65 -6.00 -0.49
N LEU A 62 -2.41 -5.56 0.52
CA LEU A 62 -3.80 -5.12 0.33
C LEU A 62 -3.88 -3.89 -0.57
N ALA A 63 -2.98 -2.91 -0.41
CA ALA A 63 -2.93 -1.74 -1.28
C ALA A 63 -2.71 -2.14 -2.75
N ARG A 64 -1.76 -3.05 -2.98
CA ARG A 64 -1.49 -3.62 -4.31
C ARG A 64 -2.69 -4.40 -4.85
N LEU A 65 -3.36 -5.19 -4.02
CA LEU A 65 -4.55 -5.94 -4.40
C LEU A 65 -5.73 -5.03 -4.77
N TYR A 66 -5.86 -3.89 -4.09
CA TYR A 66 -6.90 -2.89 -4.34
C TYR A 66 -6.54 -1.86 -5.42
N GLU A 67 -5.36 -2.01 -6.00
CA GLU A 67 -4.80 -1.15 -7.04
C GLU A 67 -4.79 0.33 -6.63
N ILE A 68 -4.41 0.59 -5.39
CA ILE A 68 -4.28 1.94 -4.84
C ILE A 68 -2.96 2.08 -4.07
N PRO A 69 -2.41 3.30 -3.94
CA PRO A 69 -1.33 3.58 -3.02
C PRO A 69 -1.68 3.15 -1.58
N LEU A 70 -0.69 2.70 -0.82
CA LEU A 70 -0.88 2.43 0.62
C LEU A 70 -1.31 3.71 1.36
N GLN A 71 -0.82 4.87 0.91
CA GLN A 71 -1.21 6.15 1.47
C GLN A 71 -2.72 6.40 1.36
N ASP A 72 -3.36 6.02 0.25
CA ASP A 72 -4.81 6.18 0.06
C ASP A 72 -5.62 5.27 1.01
N LEU A 73 -5.05 4.15 1.47
CA LEU A 73 -5.67 3.37 2.55
C LEU A 73 -5.56 4.08 3.90
N ILE A 74 -4.47 4.81 4.15
CA ILE A 74 -4.23 5.50 5.42
C ILE A 74 -5.07 6.79 5.49
N ASP A 75 -4.89 7.66 4.51
CA ASP A 75 -5.45 9.01 4.48
C ASP A 75 -6.86 9.06 3.88
N GLY A 76 -7.22 8.03 3.09
CA GLY A 76 -8.44 7.99 2.30
C GLY A 76 -8.20 8.43 0.86
N ILE A 77 -9.13 8.06 -0.04
CA ILE A 77 -9.05 8.51 -1.43
C ILE A 77 -9.57 9.94 -1.48
N ASP A 78 -8.67 10.90 -1.62
CA ASP A 78 -9.01 12.27 -1.96
C ASP A 78 -9.49 12.32 -3.42
N LEU A 79 -10.82 12.34 -3.59
CA LEU A 79 -11.46 12.34 -4.90
C LEU A 79 -11.23 13.66 -5.67
N ASP A 80 -10.89 14.74 -4.96
CA ASP A 80 -10.60 16.05 -5.55
C ASP A 80 -9.13 16.16 -6.01
N ARG A 81 -8.27 15.25 -5.54
CA ARG A 81 -6.89 15.14 -6.01
C ARG A 81 -6.86 14.55 -7.43
N PRO A 82 -6.25 15.23 -8.42
CA PRO A 82 -6.17 14.71 -9.78
C PRO A 82 -5.38 13.40 -9.81
N ALA A 83 -5.82 12.44 -10.63
CA ALA A 83 -5.22 11.10 -10.71
C ALA A 83 -3.71 11.10 -10.99
N SER A 84 -3.21 12.12 -11.68
CA SER A 84 -1.78 12.35 -11.94
C SER A 84 -0.94 12.59 -10.67
N LEU A 85 -1.55 13.05 -9.58
CA LEU A 85 -0.92 13.26 -8.27
C LEU A 85 -1.18 12.10 -7.29
N ARG A 86 -2.04 11.13 -7.64
CA ARG A 86 -2.31 9.95 -6.80
C ARG A 86 -1.25 8.87 -6.95
N ALA A 87 -0.57 8.83 -8.09
CA ALA A 87 0.60 8.00 -8.25
C ALA A 87 1.73 8.60 -7.39
N GLY A 88 1.95 8.00 -6.23
CA GLY A 88 3.25 7.99 -5.56
C GLY A 88 4.27 7.26 -6.43
N THR A 89 4.45 7.70 -7.67
CA THR A 89 5.69 7.51 -8.39
C THR A 89 6.70 8.17 -7.49
N ILE A 90 7.41 7.35 -6.71
CA ILE A 90 8.78 7.65 -6.41
C ILE A 90 9.40 7.78 -7.80
N THR A 91 9.33 8.98 -8.40
CA THR A 91 10.41 9.44 -9.26
C THR A 91 11.60 9.34 -8.34
N MET A 92 12.25 8.17 -8.35
CA MET A 92 13.63 8.09 -7.99
C MET A 92 14.24 9.22 -8.80
N ARG A 93 14.62 10.31 -8.14
CA ARG A 93 15.77 11.05 -8.66
C ARG A 93 16.82 9.96 -8.84
N PRO A 94 17.34 9.73 -10.05
CA PRO A 94 18.44 8.81 -10.20
C PRO A 94 19.46 9.22 -9.14
N TYR A 95 19.80 8.28 -8.26
CA TYR A 95 20.96 8.46 -7.41
C TYR A 95 22.10 8.77 -8.37
N PRO A 96 22.86 9.86 -8.19
CA PRO A 96 24.07 10.04 -8.97
C PRO A 96 24.93 8.81 -8.69
N THR A 97 25.00 7.89 -9.66
CA THR A 97 25.99 6.83 -9.64
C THR A 97 27.33 7.53 -9.77
N GLU A 98 28.24 7.28 -8.84
CA GLU A 98 29.57 7.88 -8.73
C GLU A 98 30.49 7.65 -9.96
N ASP A 99 29.96 7.14 -11.08
CA ASP A 99 30.67 6.96 -12.35
C ASP A 99 30.79 8.27 -13.18
N GLN A 100 30.68 9.44 -12.54
CA GLN A 100 31.12 10.72 -13.11
C GLN A 100 32.39 11.24 -12.43
N GLN A 101 33.39 10.38 -12.30
CA GLN A 101 34.80 10.74 -12.50
C GLN A 101 35.46 9.55 -13.24
N PRO A 102 36.39 9.73 -14.21
CA PRO A 102 37.32 10.85 -14.34
C PRO A 102 37.58 11.33 -15.80
N VAL A 103 38.16 12.52 -15.95
CA VAL A 103 39.34 12.63 -16.83
C VAL A 103 40.43 13.33 -16.04
N SER A 104 41.46 12.58 -15.71
CA SER A 104 42.78 13.12 -15.45
C SER A 104 43.26 13.80 -16.73
N ASN A 105 43.42 15.12 -16.72
CA ASN A 105 44.30 15.75 -17.69
C ASN A 105 45.70 15.75 -17.07
N GLY A 106 46.46 14.70 -17.37
CA GLY A 106 47.91 14.78 -17.39
C GLY A 106 48.36 15.13 -18.81
N ASP A 107 49.17 16.17 -18.92
CA ASP A 107 50.34 16.35 -19.81
C ASP A 107 50.45 17.82 -20.27
N ASP A 108 51.22 18.62 -19.53
CA ASP A 108 52.58 19.11 -19.87
C ASP A 108 53.12 20.08 -18.80
#